data_AF-A0A3M9XYT4-F1
#
_entry.id   AF-A0A3M9XYT4-F1
#
_cell.length_a   1.000
_cell.length_b   1.000
_cell.length_c   1.000
_cell.angle_alpha   90.00
_cell.angle_beta   90.00
_cell.angle_gamma   90.00
#
_symmetry.space_group_name_H-M   'P 1'
#
loop_
_entity.id
_entity.type
_entity.pdbx_description
1 polymer ?
#
loop_
_entity_poly.entity_id
_entity_poly.type
_entity_poly.pdbx_seq_one_letter_code
_entity_poly.pdbx_strand_id
1 'polypeptide(L)'
;MEVEASDETRNVHPGPLDSQAFCSYTGSDVKATVLFDITGGGNGAPLPGSLCRTATPDWSLQVWLGKYGDVAPTSTTGSPIIIANIGSRTFDVYKGTKSSLTAYTFVANTAATEYSGDAIDFVRWLVANEGYTNSTCVFSFSAGTEIFEGTDATFNTAQLSAEQFIRPVAEPVPPIATTRTTTYVPTPTPTATCVPKWGQCGGIGYVGPTCCQAGSTCTFYNDWDSLCN
;
A
#
# COMPACT_ATOMS: atom_id res chain seq x y z
N MET A 1 -15.19 -2.92 -8.10
CA MET A 1 -15.52 -1.59 -8.69
C MET A 1 -14.26 -0.78 -8.60
N GLU A 2 -13.76 -0.31 -9.73
CA GLU A 2 -12.49 0.42 -9.84
C GLU A 2 -12.84 1.82 -10.36
N VAL A 3 -12.41 2.84 -9.64
CA VAL A 3 -12.45 4.22 -10.12
C VAL A 3 -11.14 4.42 -10.88
N GLU A 4 -11.22 4.33 -12.20
CA GLU A 4 -10.11 4.65 -13.08
C GLU A 4 -10.04 6.17 -13.27
N ALA A 5 -8.92 6.78 -12.88
CA ALA A 5 -8.55 8.10 -13.36
C ALA A 5 -7.59 7.90 -14.53
N SER A 6 -8.12 7.51 -15.69
CA SER A 6 -7.35 7.54 -16.93
C SER A 6 -7.39 8.97 -17.49
N ASP A 7 -6.31 9.75 -17.31
CA ASP A 7 -6.01 10.77 -18.31
C ASP A 7 -5.41 10.03 -19.51
N GLU A 8 -6.26 9.62 -20.45
CA GLU A 8 -5.88 8.91 -21.67
C GLU A 8 -4.93 9.71 -22.59
N THR A 9 -4.43 10.89 -22.19
CA THR A 9 -3.70 11.76 -23.12
C THR A 9 -2.39 12.38 -22.66
N ARG A 10 -1.90 12.16 -21.43
CA ARG A 10 -0.69 12.86 -20.99
C ARG A 10 0.30 11.94 -20.26
N ASN A 11 1.41 11.71 -20.95
CA ASN A 11 2.71 11.36 -20.39
C ASN A 11 3.14 12.42 -19.37
N VAL A 12 2.66 12.34 -18.11
CA VAL A 12 2.90 13.37 -17.09
C VAL A 12 4.14 13.00 -16.25
N HIS A 13 5.13 13.91 -16.24
CA HIS A 13 6.19 13.92 -15.24
C HIS A 13 5.56 14.13 -13.85
N PRO A 14 5.90 13.36 -12.79
CA PRO A 14 5.04 13.24 -11.62
C PRO A 14 4.94 14.54 -10.79
N GLY A 15 3.99 15.40 -11.14
CA GLY A 15 3.45 16.42 -10.24
C GLY A 15 2.59 15.75 -9.14
N PRO A 16 2.25 16.46 -8.05
CA PRO A 16 1.49 15.88 -6.95
C PRO A 16 0.15 15.28 -7.40
N LEU A 17 -0.18 14.11 -6.84
CA LEU A 17 -1.46 13.43 -7.00
C LEU A 17 -2.09 13.26 -5.61
N ASP A 18 -2.75 14.32 -5.14
CA ASP A 18 -3.40 14.32 -3.83
C ASP A 18 -4.52 13.28 -3.84
N SER A 19 -4.37 12.25 -3.02
CA SER A 19 -5.22 11.07 -3.03
C SER A 19 -5.86 10.85 -1.67
N GLN A 20 -7.15 10.60 -1.67
CA GLN A 20 -7.94 10.36 -0.47
C GLN A 20 -8.77 9.09 -0.63
N ALA A 21 -8.85 8.29 0.42
CA ALA A 21 -9.69 7.10 0.46
C ALA A 21 -10.31 6.96 1.86
N PHE A 22 -11.63 6.89 1.93
CA PHE A 22 -12.37 6.54 3.14
C PHE A 22 -13.30 5.38 2.78
N CYS A 23 -12.89 4.17 3.17
CA CYS A 23 -13.48 2.94 2.67
C CYS A 23 -13.63 1.89 3.78
N SER A 24 -14.65 1.04 3.67
CA SER A 24 -14.89 -0.06 4.60
C SER A 24 -15.52 -1.27 3.90
N TYR A 25 -15.47 -2.42 4.56
CA TYR A 25 -16.11 -3.66 4.12
C TYR A 25 -17.17 -4.12 5.12
N THR A 26 -18.28 -4.63 4.61
CA THR A 26 -19.24 -5.46 5.35
C THR A 26 -19.35 -6.83 4.70
N GLY A 27 -19.98 -7.79 5.38
CA GLY A 27 -20.10 -9.19 4.96
C GLY A 27 -19.29 -10.11 5.89
N SER A 28 -19.24 -11.40 5.54
CA SER A 28 -18.42 -12.39 6.26
C SER A 28 -17.35 -12.99 5.38
N ASP A 29 -16.28 -13.50 5.99
CA ASP A 29 -15.20 -14.24 5.32
C ASP A 29 -14.55 -13.48 4.15
N VAL A 30 -14.56 -12.14 4.25
CA VAL A 30 -14.07 -11.26 3.19
C VAL A 30 -12.55 -11.38 3.08
N LYS A 31 -12.09 -11.84 1.91
CA LYS A 31 -10.70 -11.74 1.46
C LYS A 31 -10.65 -10.70 0.36
N ALA A 32 -10.09 -9.53 0.65
CA ALA A 32 -10.08 -8.41 -0.27
C ALA A 32 -8.92 -7.45 0.01
N THR A 33 -8.65 -6.57 -0.95
CA THR A 33 -7.70 -5.45 -0.81
C THR A 33 -8.42 -4.14 -1.09
N VAL A 34 -8.04 -3.07 -0.41
CA VAL A 34 -8.38 -1.69 -0.82
C VAL A 34 -7.10 -1.07 -1.30
N LEU A 35 -7.06 -0.62 -2.55
CA LEU A 35 -5.80 -0.26 -3.18
C LEU A 35 -5.87 0.93 -4.11
N PHE A 36 -4.69 1.50 -4.34
CA PHE A 36 -4.36 2.21 -5.57
C PHE A 36 -3.58 1.27 -6.49
N ASP A 37 -3.85 1.31 -7.79
CA ASP A 37 -3.04 0.66 -8.83
C ASP A 37 -2.46 1.75 -9.74
N ILE A 38 -1.14 1.74 -9.93
CA ILE A 38 -0.43 2.73 -10.71
C ILE A 38 0.51 2.00 -11.65
N THR A 39 0.40 2.28 -12.95
CA THR A 39 1.38 1.79 -13.92
C THR A 39 2.26 2.91 -14.40
N GLY A 40 3.50 2.56 -14.74
CA GLY A 40 4.35 3.49 -15.42
C GLY A 40 5.66 2.92 -15.93
N GLY A 41 6.50 3.81 -16.41
CA GLY A 41 7.74 3.40 -17.07
C GLY A 41 8.83 4.46 -17.03
N GLY A 42 10.06 3.98 -16.92
CA GLY A 42 11.25 4.83 -16.76
C GLY A 42 12.56 4.20 -17.22
N ASN A 43 12.55 2.96 -17.72
CA ASN A 43 13.74 2.21 -18.12
C ASN A 43 13.92 2.10 -19.65
N GLY A 44 12.97 2.59 -20.44
CA GLY A 44 13.06 2.66 -21.91
C GLY A 44 13.98 3.77 -22.47
N ALA A 45 14.06 3.84 -23.80
CA ALA A 45 14.85 4.84 -24.51
C ALA A 45 14.13 6.20 -24.55
N PRO A 46 14.82 7.33 -24.28
CA PRO A 46 14.20 8.65 -24.21
C PRO A 46 13.31 8.96 -25.42
N LEU A 47 12.08 9.43 -25.15
CA LEU A 47 11.18 9.88 -26.20
C LEU A 47 11.55 11.31 -26.63
N PRO A 48 11.80 11.57 -27.94
CA PRO A 48 12.10 12.91 -28.42
C PRO A 48 10.99 13.91 -28.06
N GLY A 49 11.34 15.01 -27.41
CA GLY A 49 10.39 16.09 -27.04
C GLY A 49 9.49 15.77 -25.85
N SER A 50 9.71 14.67 -25.12
CA SER A 50 8.95 14.31 -23.93
C SER A 50 9.80 14.38 -22.67
N LEU A 51 9.15 14.67 -21.53
CA LEU A 51 9.75 14.49 -20.20
C LEU A 51 9.79 13.00 -19.79
N CYS A 52 9.01 12.16 -20.47
CA CYS A 52 8.95 10.72 -20.20
C CYS A 52 9.99 9.94 -20.98
N ARG A 53 10.60 8.97 -20.30
CA ARG A 53 11.66 8.14 -20.87
C ARG A 53 11.17 6.98 -21.72
N THR A 54 9.89 6.63 -21.70
CA THR A 54 9.33 5.50 -22.46
C THR A 54 7.87 5.77 -22.80
N ALA A 55 7.35 5.10 -23.82
CA ALA A 55 5.95 5.12 -24.24
C ALA A 55 5.17 3.88 -23.77
N THR A 56 5.85 2.94 -23.09
CA THR A 56 5.24 1.72 -22.56
C THR A 56 5.64 1.54 -21.11
N PRO A 57 4.72 1.05 -20.26
CA PRO A 57 5.03 0.76 -18.87
C PRO A 57 6.08 -0.35 -18.76
N ASP A 58 6.95 -0.24 -17.76
CA ASP A 58 7.92 -1.27 -17.37
C ASP A 58 7.82 -1.62 -15.86
N TRP A 59 6.97 -0.90 -15.12
CA TRP A 59 6.58 -1.20 -13.75
C TRP A 59 5.08 -1.03 -13.52
N SER A 60 4.57 -1.79 -12.55
CA SER A 60 3.27 -1.59 -11.92
C SER A 60 3.48 -1.55 -10.42
N LEU A 61 2.80 -0.65 -9.72
CA LEU A 61 2.77 -0.65 -8.27
C LEU A 61 1.31 -0.69 -7.79
N GLN A 62 1.08 -1.49 -6.75
CA GLN A 62 -0.15 -1.42 -5.98
C GLN A 62 0.16 -0.87 -4.59
N VAL A 63 -0.70 0.00 -4.08
CA VAL A 63 -0.66 0.49 -2.69
C VAL A 63 -1.86 -0.09 -1.99
N TRP A 64 -1.69 -1.17 -1.23
CA TRP A 64 -2.74 -1.76 -0.42
C TRP A 64 -2.91 -0.96 0.85
N LEU A 65 -3.88 -0.05 0.81
CA LEU A 65 -4.34 0.73 1.96
C LEU A 65 -5.00 -0.18 3.00
N GLY A 66 -5.71 -1.22 2.57
CA GLY A 66 -6.32 -2.22 3.45
C GLY A 66 -6.15 -3.63 2.90
N LYS A 67 -5.94 -4.59 3.81
CA LYS A 67 -5.87 -6.03 3.52
C LYS A 67 -6.85 -6.76 4.44
N TYR A 68 -7.80 -7.47 3.85
CA TYR A 68 -8.83 -8.23 4.56
C TYR A 68 -8.58 -9.72 4.32
N GLY A 69 -8.55 -10.51 5.39
CA GLY A 69 -8.24 -11.94 5.32
C GLY A 69 -6.81 -12.25 4.83
N ASP A 70 -6.62 -13.52 4.46
CA ASP A 70 -5.32 -14.07 4.05
C ASP A 70 -5.02 -13.85 2.56
N VAL A 71 -5.01 -12.59 2.14
CA VAL A 71 -4.57 -12.20 0.79
C VAL A 71 -3.06 -11.94 0.80
N ALA A 72 -2.37 -12.34 -0.27
CA ALA A 72 -0.92 -12.16 -0.41
C ALA A 72 -0.59 -11.35 -1.68
N PRO A 73 0.35 -10.39 -1.60
CA PRO A 73 0.78 -9.61 -2.76
C PRO A 73 1.61 -10.45 -3.73
N THR A 74 1.75 -9.96 -4.96
CA THR A 74 2.70 -10.56 -5.92
C THR A 74 4.13 -10.40 -5.39
N SER A 75 4.82 -11.52 -5.14
CA SER A 75 6.20 -11.50 -4.63
C SER A 75 7.01 -12.66 -5.19
N THR A 76 8.25 -12.38 -5.60
CA THR A 76 9.21 -13.42 -6.03
C THR A 76 9.75 -14.21 -4.84
N THR A 77 9.86 -13.61 -3.66
CA THR A 77 10.46 -14.22 -2.46
C THR A 77 9.42 -14.70 -1.47
N GLY A 78 8.16 -14.28 -1.62
CA GLY A 78 7.10 -14.47 -0.61
C GLY A 78 7.25 -13.60 0.64
N SER A 79 8.28 -12.76 0.72
CA SER A 79 8.55 -11.86 1.87
C SER A 79 8.72 -10.41 1.40
N PRO A 80 8.50 -9.42 2.29
CA PRO A 80 8.86 -8.04 2.01
C PRO A 80 10.35 -7.92 1.66
N ILE A 81 10.67 -7.10 0.66
CA ILE A 81 12.06 -6.75 0.33
C ILE A 81 12.59 -5.65 1.27
N ILE A 82 11.69 -4.79 1.78
CA ILE A 82 12.02 -3.66 2.64
C ILE A 82 10.75 -3.10 3.29
N ILE A 83 10.93 -2.32 4.37
CA ILE A 83 9.89 -1.50 4.99
C ILE A 83 10.06 -0.06 4.52
N ALA A 84 9.00 0.54 3.97
CA ALA A 84 8.97 1.93 3.53
C ALA A 84 8.16 2.80 4.50
N ASN A 85 8.70 3.97 4.83
CA ASN A 85 7.97 5.03 5.51
C ASN A 85 7.58 6.08 4.47
N ILE A 86 6.28 6.25 4.23
CA ILE A 86 5.73 7.19 3.25
C ILE A 86 4.62 7.98 3.93
N GLY A 87 4.82 9.29 4.05
CA GLY A 87 3.98 10.13 4.91
C GLY A 87 4.03 9.66 6.37
N SER A 88 2.86 9.55 7.00
CA SER A 88 2.72 9.04 8.37
C SER A 88 2.52 7.52 8.44
N ARG A 89 2.73 6.81 7.33
CA ARG A 89 2.40 5.38 7.20
C ARG A 89 3.63 4.53 6.90
N THR A 90 3.54 3.30 7.36
CA THR A 90 4.54 2.24 7.17
C THR A 90 3.98 1.15 6.28
N PHE A 91 4.76 0.77 5.28
CA PHE A 91 4.40 -0.22 4.28
C PHE A 91 5.45 -1.32 4.19
N ASP A 92 5.02 -2.57 4.24
CA ASP A 92 5.82 -3.71 3.80
C ASP A 92 5.83 -3.70 2.27
N VAL A 93 7.01 -3.58 1.67
CA VAL A 93 7.16 -3.51 0.22
C VAL A 93 7.53 -4.88 -0.31
N TYR A 94 6.72 -5.39 -1.23
CA TYR A 94 6.93 -6.64 -1.95
C TYR A 94 7.33 -6.33 -3.39
N LYS A 95 8.09 -7.26 -3.99
CA LYS A 95 8.54 -7.17 -5.38
C LYS A 95 8.35 -8.49 -6.09
N GLY A 96 7.79 -8.44 -7.29
CA GLY A 96 7.61 -9.59 -8.16
C GLY A 96 7.46 -9.20 -9.63
N THR A 97 6.72 -10.02 -10.39
CA THR A 97 6.48 -9.78 -11.82
C THR A 97 5.01 -10.04 -12.14
N LYS A 98 4.36 -9.07 -12.80
CA LYS A 98 2.94 -9.15 -13.23
C LYS A 98 2.87 -8.72 -14.70
N SER A 99 2.39 -9.59 -15.59
CA SER A 99 2.22 -9.27 -17.02
C SER A 99 3.45 -8.64 -17.68
N SER A 100 4.65 -9.21 -17.46
CA SER A 100 5.97 -8.70 -17.90
C SER A 100 6.49 -7.41 -17.25
N LEU A 101 5.68 -6.74 -16.44
CA LEU A 101 6.09 -5.58 -15.65
C LEU A 101 6.78 -6.01 -14.37
N THR A 102 7.74 -5.21 -13.91
CA THR A 102 8.22 -5.32 -12.53
C THR A 102 7.10 -4.84 -11.60
N ALA A 103 6.60 -5.73 -10.75
CA ALA A 103 5.49 -5.44 -9.86
C ALA A 103 6.00 -5.09 -8.46
N TYR A 104 5.52 -3.98 -7.91
CA TYR A 104 5.72 -3.60 -6.52
C TYR A 104 4.37 -3.61 -5.80
N THR A 105 4.36 -4.03 -4.53
CA THR A 105 3.15 -3.91 -3.71
C THR A 105 3.53 -3.35 -2.35
N PHE A 106 2.99 -2.19 -2.02
CA PHE A 106 3.14 -1.54 -0.73
C PHE A 106 1.95 -1.96 0.13
N VAL A 107 2.17 -2.83 1.10
CA VAL A 107 1.12 -3.31 2.00
C VAL A 107 1.18 -2.51 3.29
N ALA A 108 0.14 -1.72 3.58
CA ALA A 108 0.06 -0.99 4.84
C ALA A 108 0.09 -1.98 6.00
N ASN A 109 0.96 -1.74 6.99
CA ASN A 109 1.05 -2.61 8.17
C ASN A 109 -0.21 -2.57 9.04
N THR A 110 -0.97 -1.47 8.95
CA THR A 110 -2.28 -1.29 9.56
C THR A 110 -3.25 -0.86 8.47
N ALA A 111 -4.38 -1.58 8.36
CA ALA A 111 -5.41 -1.25 7.39
C ALA A 111 -5.90 0.20 7.62
N ALA A 112 -5.80 1.00 6.57
CA ALA A 112 -6.33 2.35 6.51
C ALA A 112 -7.83 2.25 6.21
N THR A 113 -8.66 2.52 7.22
CA THR A 113 -10.06 2.87 6.97
C THR A 113 -10.16 4.26 6.33
N GLU A 114 -9.18 5.12 6.58
CA GLU A 114 -9.01 6.47 6.02
C GLU A 114 -7.56 6.70 5.56
N TYR A 115 -7.37 7.26 4.36
CA TYR A 115 -6.09 7.65 3.80
C TYR A 115 -6.18 9.06 3.21
N SER A 116 -5.13 9.85 3.42
CA SER A 116 -4.87 11.12 2.75
C SER A 116 -3.36 11.22 2.52
N GLY A 117 -2.94 11.53 1.30
CA GLY A 117 -1.53 11.70 0.94
C GLY A 117 -1.28 11.76 -0.57
N ASP A 118 -0.06 12.12 -0.96
CA ASP A 118 0.36 12.18 -2.37
C ASP A 118 0.70 10.77 -2.89
N ALA A 119 -0.12 10.22 -3.78
CA ALA A 119 0.12 8.89 -4.36
C ALA A 119 1.40 8.83 -5.21
N ILE A 120 1.94 9.99 -5.64
CA ILE A 120 3.23 10.04 -6.32
C ILE A 120 4.41 9.74 -5.38
N ASP A 121 4.26 9.85 -4.07
CA ASP A 121 5.34 9.51 -3.14
C ASP A 121 5.77 8.03 -3.25
N PHE A 122 4.86 7.14 -3.66
CA PHE A 122 5.18 5.74 -3.94
C PHE A 122 6.04 5.58 -5.22
N VAL A 123 5.76 6.39 -6.24
CA VAL A 123 6.58 6.42 -7.48
C VAL A 123 7.96 7.01 -7.18
N ARG A 124 8.02 8.08 -6.39
CA ARG A 124 9.28 8.69 -5.93
C ARG A 124 10.09 7.72 -5.07
N TRP A 125 9.43 6.87 -4.29
CA TRP A 125 10.10 5.79 -3.57
C TRP A 125 10.81 4.81 -4.51
N LEU A 126 10.19 4.43 -5.63
CA LEU A 126 10.83 3.58 -6.65
C LEU A 126 12.07 4.26 -7.26
N VAL A 127 12.00 5.56 -7.52
CA VAL A 127 13.16 6.34 -8.00
C VAL A 127 14.30 6.34 -6.98
N ALA A 128 13.99 6.52 -5.70
CA ALA A 128 14.99 6.57 -4.65
C ALA A 128 15.61 5.20 -4.30
N ASN A 129 14.88 4.09 -4.52
CA ASN A 129 15.25 2.79 -3.96
C ASN A 129 15.46 1.68 -4.99
N GLU A 130 14.81 1.75 -6.15
CA GLU A 130 14.71 0.62 -7.10
C GLU A 130 15.33 0.90 -8.47
N GLY A 131 16.12 1.97 -8.57
CA GLY A 131 16.94 2.27 -9.76
C GLY A 131 16.19 2.95 -10.90
N TYR A 132 14.98 3.44 -10.66
CA TYR A 132 14.28 4.29 -11.62
C TYR A 132 14.84 5.71 -11.61
N THR A 133 14.59 6.45 -12.69
CA THR A 133 15.10 7.83 -12.85
C THR A 133 13.98 8.85 -12.63
N ASN A 134 14.35 10.09 -12.35
CA ASN A 134 13.38 11.20 -12.23
C ASN A 134 12.54 11.43 -13.50
N SER A 135 12.91 10.86 -14.65
CA SER A 135 12.14 10.88 -15.89
C SER A 135 11.20 9.69 -16.07
N THR A 136 10.99 8.90 -15.01
CA THR A 136 9.88 7.92 -14.96
C THR A 136 8.55 8.66 -15.01
N CYS A 137 7.57 8.09 -15.72
CA CYS A 137 6.24 8.65 -15.86
C CYS A 137 5.17 7.70 -15.38
N VAL A 138 4.05 8.29 -14.95
CA VAL A 138 2.81 7.59 -14.61
C VAL A 138 1.93 7.52 -15.85
N PHE A 139 1.38 6.35 -16.13
CA PHE A 139 0.57 6.06 -17.31
C PHE A 139 -0.90 5.83 -16.93
N SER A 140 -1.13 5.21 -15.78
CA SER A 140 -2.46 5.04 -15.23
C SER A 140 -2.43 5.22 -13.72
N PHE A 141 -3.54 5.70 -13.19
CA PHE A 141 -3.87 5.62 -11.77
C PHE A 141 -5.29 5.12 -11.66
N SER A 142 -5.51 4.13 -10.81
CA SER A 142 -6.83 3.71 -10.41
C SER A 142 -6.87 3.47 -8.92
N ALA A 143 -8.08 3.54 -8.37
CA ALA A 143 -8.34 3.29 -6.97
C ALA A 143 -9.55 2.38 -6.84
N GLY A 144 -9.51 1.41 -5.93
CA GLY A 144 -10.63 0.51 -5.75
C GLY A 144 -10.30 -0.67 -4.86
N THR A 145 -10.83 -1.82 -5.25
CA THR A 145 -10.74 -3.04 -4.46
C THR A 145 -10.66 -4.29 -5.34
N GLU A 146 -9.81 -5.24 -4.94
CA GLU A 146 -9.81 -6.60 -5.48
C GLU A 146 -10.47 -7.52 -4.43
N ILE A 147 -11.57 -8.17 -4.79
CA ILE A 147 -12.28 -9.13 -3.93
C ILE A 147 -11.93 -10.54 -4.43
N PHE A 148 -11.48 -11.39 -3.50
CA PHE A 148 -11.10 -12.77 -3.78
C PHE A 148 -12.15 -13.75 -3.27
N GLU A 149 -12.63 -13.54 -2.04
CA GLU A 149 -13.64 -14.37 -1.38
C GLU A 149 -14.50 -13.52 -0.45
N GLY A 150 -15.70 -14.00 -0.13
CA GLY A 150 -16.59 -13.40 0.86
C GLY A 150 -18.06 -13.75 0.62
N THR A 151 -18.88 -13.66 1.67
CA THR A 151 -20.35 -13.80 1.60
C THR A 151 -21.00 -12.47 1.93
N ASP A 152 -21.96 -12.04 1.10
CA ASP A 152 -22.63 -10.74 1.20
C ASP A 152 -21.66 -9.55 1.37
N ALA A 153 -20.50 -9.69 0.72
CA ALA A 153 -19.42 -8.71 0.80
C ALA A 153 -19.84 -7.41 0.10
N THR A 154 -19.82 -6.30 0.85
CA THR A 154 -20.09 -4.97 0.30
C THR A 154 -18.91 -4.05 0.56
N PHE A 155 -18.38 -3.47 -0.51
CA PHE A 155 -17.38 -2.41 -0.44
C PHE A 155 -18.05 -1.05 -0.34
N ASN A 156 -17.93 -0.40 0.80
CA ASN A 156 -18.51 0.91 1.05
C ASN A 156 -17.44 1.99 0.88
N THR A 157 -17.68 2.92 -0.04
CA THR A 157 -16.78 4.06 -0.32
C THR A 157 -17.47 5.35 0.07
N ALA A 158 -17.03 5.97 1.16
CA ALA A 158 -17.47 7.32 1.51
C ALA A 158 -16.62 8.37 0.79
N GLN A 159 -15.35 8.04 0.48
CA GLN A 159 -14.49 8.85 -0.36
C GLN A 159 -13.49 7.98 -1.10
N LEU A 160 -13.29 8.29 -2.39
CA LEU A 160 -12.19 7.75 -3.19
C LEU A 160 -11.90 8.78 -4.28
N SER A 161 -10.83 9.55 -4.12
CA SER A 161 -10.51 10.68 -5.00
C SER A 161 -9.01 10.79 -5.23
N ALA A 162 -8.64 11.27 -6.41
CA ALA A 162 -7.28 11.65 -6.74
C ALA A 162 -7.30 12.93 -7.57
N GLU A 163 -6.57 13.95 -7.14
CA GLU A 163 -6.48 15.25 -7.80
C GLU A 163 -5.04 15.53 -8.23
N GLN A 164 -4.83 15.63 -9.54
CA GLN A 164 -3.53 15.98 -10.08
C GLN A 164 -3.37 17.49 -10.14
N PHE A 165 -2.34 18.01 -9.46
CA PHE A 165 -2.00 19.42 -9.53
C PHE A 165 -0.92 19.66 -10.58
N ILE A 166 -1.28 20.33 -11.68
CA ILE A 166 -0.29 20.90 -12.60
C ILE A 166 0.31 22.15 -11.94
N ARG A 167 1.34 21.97 -11.13
CA ARG A 167 2.11 23.11 -10.61
C ARG A 167 2.88 23.77 -11.77
N PRO A 168 2.80 25.10 -11.96
CA PRO A 168 3.78 25.83 -12.76
C PRO A 168 5.18 25.50 -12.23
N VAL A 169 6.14 25.28 -13.13
CA VAL A 169 7.47 24.64 -12.92
C VAL A 169 8.41 25.37 -11.90
N ALA A 170 7.93 26.30 -11.08
CA ALA A 170 8.77 27.23 -10.31
C ALA A 170 8.85 27.00 -8.80
N GLU A 171 8.06 26.10 -8.18
CA GLU A 171 8.21 25.85 -6.74
C GLU A 171 9.09 24.62 -6.46
N PRO A 172 10.12 24.73 -5.60
CA PRO A 172 10.88 23.58 -5.17
C PRO A 172 9.93 22.60 -4.48
N VAL A 173 9.84 21.38 -5.03
CA VAL A 173 9.12 20.27 -4.40
C VAL A 173 9.69 20.13 -2.98
N PRO A 174 8.87 20.20 -1.92
CA PRO A 174 9.37 20.02 -0.56
C PRO A 174 10.11 18.67 -0.50
N PRO A 175 11.29 18.61 0.15
CA PRO A 175 12.02 17.36 0.28
C PRO A 175 11.14 16.37 1.03
N ILE A 176 10.78 15.28 0.36
CA ILE A 176 9.98 14.22 0.97
C ILE A 176 10.89 13.51 1.98
N ALA A 177 10.38 13.32 3.19
CA ALA A 177 11.02 12.50 4.20
C ALA A 177 10.81 11.01 3.88
N THR A 178 11.37 10.53 2.76
CA THR A 178 11.41 9.10 2.45
C THR A 178 12.68 8.50 3.05
N THR A 179 12.61 8.03 4.29
CA THR A 179 13.75 7.36 4.92
C THR A 179 13.74 5.87 4.59
N ARG A 180 14.81 5.41 3.95
CA ARG A 180 15.10 4.00 3.71
C ARG A 180 15.61 3.36 5.00
N THR A 181 14.86 2.44 5.58
CA THR A 181 15.38 1.57 6.64
C THR A 181 16.07 0.37 6.00
N THR A 182 17.29 0.07 6.42
CA THR A 182 18.10 -1.03 5.89
C THR A 182 17.46 -2.39 6.10
N THR A 183 17.72 -3.32 5.16
CA THR A 183 17.51 -4.79 5.19
C THR A 183 16.39 -5.28 6.10
N TYR A 184 15.31 -5.78 5.48
CA TYR A 184 14.30 -6.62 6.14
C TYR A 184 14.99 -7.80 6.84
N VAL A 185 15.28 -7.63 8.12
CA VAL A 185 15.47 -8.75 9.03
C VAL A 185 14.04 -9.15 9.39
N PRO A 186 13.57 -10.35 9.01
CA PRO A 186 12.27 -10.80 9.48
C PRO A 186 12.30 -10.65 11.00
N THR A 187 11.39 -9.85 11.54
CA THR A 187 11.06 -9.95 12.97
C THR A 187 10.80 -11.43 13.19
N PRO A 188 11.54 -12.13 14.08
CA PRO A 188 11.31 -13.55 14.28
C PRO A 188 9.84 -13.69 14.60
N THR A 189 9.11 -14.46 13.79
CA THR A 189 7.76 -14.89 14.14
C THR A 189 7.86 -15.40 15.57
N PRO A 190 7.30 -14.72 16.59
CA PRO A 190 7.26 -15.32 17.90
C PRO A 190 6.50 -16.61 17.66
N THR A 191 7.12 -17.74 18.01
CA THR A 191 6.43 -19.03 18.02
C THR A 191 5.33 -18.85 19.07
N ALA A 192 4.16 -18.39 18.61
CA ALA A 192 3.15 -17.79 19.44
C ALA A 192 2.48 -18.88 20.26
N THR A 193 3.06 -19.16 21.42
CA THR A 193 2.33 -19.73 22.53
C THR A 193 1.21 -18.75 22.86
N CYS A 194 -0.02 -19.24 22.98
CA CYS A 194 -1.15 -18.38 23.32
C CYS A 194 -0.90 -17.66 24.65
N VAL A 195 -1.40 -16.44 24.73
CA VAL A 195 -1.19 -15.53 25.85
C VAL A 195 -1.67 -16.18 27.15
N PRO A 196 -0.86 -16.20 28.23
CA PRO A 196 -1.27 -16.76 29.50
C PRO A 196 -2.48 -16.01 30.07
N LYS A 197 -3.22 -16.64 30.98
CA LYS A 197 -4.31 -15.98 31.71
C LYS A 197 -3.77 -14.69 32.35
N TRP A 198 -4.50 -13.59 32.14
CA TRP A 198 -4.23 -12.20 32.49
C TRP A 198 -3.24 -11.44 31.59
N GLY A 199 -2.71 -12.07 30.54
CA GLY A 199 -1.89 -11.37 29.56
C GLY A 199 -2.72 -10.61 28.53
N GLN A 200 -2.13 -9.57 27.94
CA GLN A 200 -2.73 -8.79 26.86
C GLN A 200 -2.80 -9.61 25.57
N CYS A 201 -3.95 -9.61 24.92
CA CYS A 201 -4.28 -10.37 23.72
C CYS A 201 -4.90 -9.50 22.62
N GLY A 202 -4.98 -8.19 22.83
CA GLY A 202 -5.50 -7.22 21.87
C GLY A 202 -5.39 -5.77 22.37
N GLY A 203 -5.79 -4.83 21.53
CA GLY A 203 -5.70 -3.39 21.79
C GLY A 203 -4.97 -2.63 20.69
N ILE A 204 -5.24 -1.33 20.55
CA ILE A 204 -4.56 -0.45 19.60
C ILE A 204 -3.05 -0.49 19.87
N GLY A 205 -2.28 -0.86 18.84
CA GLY A 205 -0.82 -0.94 18.90
C GLY A 205 -0.27 -2.23 19.54
N TYR A 206 -1.12 -3.17 19.98
CA TYR A 206 -0.66 -4.46 20.47
C TYR A 206 -0.09 -5.32 19.32
N VAL A 207 1.17 -5.74 19.48
CA VAL A 207 1.87 -6.62 18.53
C VAL A 207 2.23 -7.92 19.28
N GLY A 208 1.33 -8.89 19.27
CA GLY A 208 1.52 -10.18 19.94
C GLY A 208 0.39 -11.18 19.62
N PRO A 209 0.42 -12.38 20.23
CA PRO A 209 -0.60 -13.40 19.98
C PRO A 209 -1.99 -12.92 20.44
N THR A 210 -3.02 -13.21 19.65
CA THR A 210 -4.42 -12.86 19.96
C THR A 210 -5.19 -14.03 20.58
N CYS A 211 -4.61 -15.23 20.59
CA CYS A 211 -5.17 -16.40 21.25
C CYS A 211 -4.76 -16.44 22.73
N CYS A 212 -5.65 -16.94 23.59
CA CYS A 212 -5.40 -17.16 25.01
C CYS A 212 -5.12 -18.63 25.31
N GLN A 213 -4.33 -18.90 26.35
CA GLN A 213 -4.11 -20.25 26.86
C GLN A 213 -5.46 -20.94 27.14
N ALA A 214 -5.56 -22.23 26.83
CA ALA A 214 -6.77 -23.02 27.00
C ALA A 214 -7.41 -22.79 28.39
N GLY A 215 -8.70 -22.45 28.41
CA GLY A 215 -9.43 -22.09 29.63
C GLY A 215 -9.52 -20.60 29.93
N SER A 216 -9.04 -19.73 29.03
CA SER A 216 -9.20 -18.26 29.11
C SER A 216 -9.66 -17.71 27.75
N THR A 217 -10.33 -16.56 27.75
CA THR A 217 -10.83 -15.89 26.54
C THR A 217 -10.28 -14.47 26.46
N CYS A 218 -10.00 -13.97 25.25
CA CYS A 218 -9.54 -12.60 25.07
C CYS A 218 -10.71 -11.63 25.27
N THR A 219 -10.74 -10.96 26.42
CA THR A 219 -11.84 -10.07 26.80
C THR A 219 -11.42 -8.63 26.57
N PHE A 220 -12.24 -7.91 25.81
CA PHE A 220 -12.05 -6.49 25.55
C PHE A 220 -12.29 -5.66 26.83
N TYR A 221 -11.36 -4.76 27.15
CA TYR A 221 -11.52 -3.81 28.26
C TYR A 221 -11.65 -2.37 27.77
N ASN A 222 -10.79 -1.96 26.84
CA ASN A 222 -10.85 -0.65 26.20
C ASN A 222 -10.09 -0.69 24.86
N ASP A 223 -10.12 0.41 24.13
CA ASP A 223 -9.52 0.51 22.80
C ASP A 223 -8.03 0.14 22.77
N TRP A 224 -7.31 0.34 23.87
CA TRP A 224 -5.87 0.06 23.99
C TRP A 224 -5.57 -1.31 24.60
N ASP A 225 -6.56 -2.01 25.16
CA ASP A 225 -6.31 -3.21 25.95
C ASP A 225 -7.44 -4.24 25.92
N SER A 226 -7.05 -5.48 25.59
CA SER A 226 -7.84 -6.70 25.77
C SER A 226 -6.98 -7.71 26.51
N LEU A 227 -7.52 -8.37 27.55
CA LEU A 227 -6.77 -9.34 28.38
C LEU A 227 -7.41 -10.72 28.34
N CYS A 228 -6.59 -11.77 28.40
CA CYS A 228 -7.04 -13.14 28.59
C CYS A 228 -7.60 -13.35 30.00
N ASN A 229 -8.87 -13.73 30.18
CA ASN A 229 -9.40 -14.08 31.51
C ASN A 229 -10.36 -15.27 31.50
#